data_AF-X1CU62-F1
#
_entry.id   AF-X1CU62-F1
#
_cell.length_a   1.000
_cell.length_b   1.000
_cell.length_c   1.000
_cell.angle_alpha   90.00
_cell.angle_beta   90.00
_cell.angle_gamma   90.00
#
_symmetry.space_group_name_H-M   'P 1'
#
loop_
_entity.id
_entity.type
_entity.pdbx_description
1 polymer ?
#
loop_
_entity_poly.entity_id
_entity_poly.type
_entity_poly.pdbx_seq_one_letter_code
_entity_poly.pdbx_strand_id
1 'polypeptide(L)'
;ETPTYLFIHDKTIEFKDASKYWGKDTYETQELIKEELNNARTRVVTIGLAGENLVKYAGMINDEGRAIGRCGLGALMGSKNLKALAVIGSDRVQIADSNISKELNKEAKEALIGDALASLGGFLFTLYGTNGYLDIGMALGDTPAYYFTETEFLAEKLTGKTLREEYPVLDYGCAGCTIKCGKQTIVEDNGKEIRVDGPEYESVAAFGPLCGVFDSKKVILAHHLCNVYGMDTISCGVSIAFLIYLVENNLGIEKIKQHLKNVDLEKGSLGQWGSSFRINRSDL
;
A
#
# COMPACT_ATOMS: atom_id res chain seq x y z
N GLU A 1 24.95 12.25 13.74
CA GLU A 1 24.73 10.79 13.71
C GLU A 1 24.64 10.36 12.25
N THR A 2 25.11 9.15 11.91
CA THR A 2 25.11 8.63 10.53
C THR A 2 23.99 7.62 10.33
N PRO A 3 23.43 7.50 9.11
CA PRO A 3 22.46 6.46 8.79
C PRO A 3 22.95 5.07 9.17
N THR A 4 22.09 4.29 9.83
CA THR A 4 22.41 2.96 10.36
C THR A 4 21.28 1.99 10.06
N TYR A 5 21.56 0.69 9.95
CA TYR A 5 20.54 -0.36 9.99
C TYR A 5 20.86 -1.37 11.10
N LEU A 6 19.82 -1.91 11.73
CA LEU A 6 19.95 -2.92 12.76
C LEU A 6 19.94 -4.31 12.12
N PHE A 7 20.96 -5.11 12.39
CA PHE A 7 21.06 -6.49 11.94
C PHE A 7 20.93 -7.44 13.13
N ILE A 8 19.98 -8.37 13.03
CA ILE A 8 19.75 -9.42 14.03
C ILE A 8 19.96 -10.77 13.34
N HIS A 9 20.94 -11.53 13.82
CA HIS A 9 21.19 -12.91 13.37
C HIS A 9 21.18 -13.84 14.57
N ASP A 10 20.08 -14.56 14.73
CA ASP A 10 19.78 -15.36 15.92
C ASP A 10 19.96 -14.55 17.22
N LYS A 11 21.07 -14.73 17.93
CA LYS A 11 21.38 -14.07 19.21
C LYS A 11 22.30 -12.85 19.07
N THR A 12 22.82 -12.62 17.88
CA THR A 12 23.74 -11.51 17.60
C THR A 12 22.95 -10.29 17.13
N ILE A 13 23.27 -9.13 17.69
CA ILE A 13 22.65 -7.84 17.36
C ILE A 13 23.76 -6.85 17.02
N GLU A 14 23.71 -6.29 15.82
CA GLU A 14 24.72 -5.36 15.29
C GLU A 14 24.07 -4.12 14.68
N PHE A 15 24.67 -2.96 14.91
CA PHE A 15 24.34 -1.72 14.20
C PHE A 15 25.34 -1.53 13.07
N LYS A 16 24.87 -1.57 11.82
CA LYS A 16 25.70 -1.50 10.62
C LYS A 16 25.48 -0.18 9.88
N ASP A 17 26.52 0.36 9.25
CA ASP A 17 26.41 1.58 8.45
C ASP A 17 25.38 1.39 7.32
N ALA A 18 24.49 2.37 7.18
CA ALA A 18 23.47 2.41 6.13
C ALA A 18 23.63 3.63 5.22
N SER A 19 24.78 4.29 5.22
CA SER A 19 25.00 5.53 4.46
C SER A 19 24.79 5.32 2.96
N LYS A 20 25.16 4.13 2.44
CA LYS A 20 24.92 3.75 1.03
C LYS A 20 23.45 3.43 0.69
N TYR A 21 22.60 3.24 1.70
CA TYR A 21 21.17 2.95 1.56
C TYR A 21 20.29 4.19 1.76
N TRP A 22 20.82 5.20 2.43
CA TRP A 22 20.10 6.47 2.62
C TRP A 22 19.83 7.14 1.28
N GLY A 23 18.59 7.59 1.07
CA GLY A 23 18.09 8.14 -0.20
C GLY A 23 17.56 7.09 -1.18
N LYS A 24 17.76 5.79 -0.92
CA LYS A 24 17.21 4.71 -1.75
C LYS A 24 15.75 4.42 -1.43
N ASP A 25 15.03 3.93 -2.42
CA ASP A 25 13.65 3.48 -2.21
C ASP A 25 13.58 2.19 -1.37
N THR A 26 12.36 1.82 -0.98
CA THR A 26 12.10 0.69 -0.09
C THR A 26 12.41 -0.65 -0.73
N TYR A 27 12.20 -0.83 -2.04
CA TYR A 27 12.47 -2.08 -2.74
C TYR A 27 13.98 -2.27 -2.92
N GLU A 28 14.66 -1.26 -3.43
CA GLU A 28 16.11 -1.25 -3.64
C GLU A 28 16.86 -1.47 -2.32
N THR A 29 16.42 -0.82 -1.23
CA THR A 29 17.04 -1.02 0.09
C THR A 29 16.92 -2.46 0.57
N GLN A 30 15.75 -3.10 0.40
CA GLN A 30 15.56 -4.49 0.82
C GLN A 30 16.50 -5.43 0.05
N GLU A 31 16.57 -5.28 -1.28
CA GLU A 31 17.40 -6.13 -2.13
C GLU A 31 18.89 -5.94 -1.84
N LEU A 32 19.38 -4.69 -1.75
CA LEU A 32 20.80 -4.46 -1.49
C LEU A 32 21.25 -4.92 -0.10
N ILE A 33 20.37 -4.93 0.90
CA ILE A 33 20.69 -5.49 2.23
C ILE A 33 20.71 -7.02 2.16
N LYS A 34 19.76 -7.65 1.46
CA LYS A 34 19.77 -9.12 1.25
C LYS A 34 21.03 -9.56 0.51
N GLU A 35 21.45 -8.81 -0.51
CA GLU A 35 22.68 -9.04 -1.27
C GLU A 35 23.93 -8.86 -0.41
N GLU A 36 24.02 -7.77 0.38
CA GLU A 36 25.16 -7.55 1.29
C GLU A 36 25.31 -8.70 2.28
N LEU A 37 24.20 -9.17 2.84
CA LEU A 37 24.19 -10.27 3.82
C LEU A 37 24.32 -11.65 3.17
N ASN A 38 24.20 -11.74 1.84
CA ASN A 38 24.29 -12.96 1.04
C ASN A 38 23.50 -14.14 1.64
N ASN A 39 22.26 -13.87 2.07
CA ASN A 39 21.42 -14.85 2.73
C ASN A 39 19.95 -14.69 2.33
N ALA A 40 19.43 -15.67 1.59
CA ALA A 40 18.06 -15.68 1.07
C ALA A 40 16.97 -15.75 2.15
N ARG A 41 17.32 -16.07 3.42
CA ARG A 41 16.36 -16.05 4.54
C ARG A 41 16.25 -14.68 5.19
N THR A 42 17.05 -13.71 4.78
CA THR A 42 17.02 -12.35 5.33
C THR A 42 15.66 -11.71 5.08
N ARG A 43 15.02 -11.23 6.15
CA ARG A 43 13.82 -10.41 6.09
C ARG A 43 14.18 -9.00 6.51
N VAL A 44 13.74 -8.02 5.72
CA VAL A 44 14.11 -6.62 5.90
C VAL A 44 12.85 -5.79 5.99
N VAL A 45 12.76 -4.97 7.04
CA VAL A 45 11.81 -3.85 7.11
C VAL A 45 12.60 -2.55 6.99
N THR A 46 12.14 -1.62 6.16
CA THR A 46 12.88 -0.40 5.80
C THR A 46 11.96 0.81 5.70
N ILE A 47 12.54 2.00 5.78
CA ILE A 47 11.88 3.25 5.40
C ILE A 47 12.35 3.67 4.00
N GLY A 48 11.47 4.34 3.26
CA GLY A 48 11.84 5.06 2.04
C GLY A 48 12.14 6.53 2.33
N LEU A 49 12.24 7.31 1.25
CA LEU A 49 12.46 8.76 1.29
C LEU A 49 11.44 9.51 2.17
N ALA A 50 10.20 9.02 2.30
CA ALA A 50 9.20 9.66 3.17
C ALA A 50 9.62 9.61 4.64
N GLY A 51 10.17 8.47 5.09
CA GLY A 51 10.66 8.31 6.46
C GLY A 51 11.91 9.16 6.71
N GLU A 52 12.85 9.15 5.77
CA GLU A 52 14.08 9.97 5.84
C GLU A 52 13.78 11.47 5.94
N ASN A 53 12.74 11.93 5.23
CA ASN A 53 12.29 13.33 5.23
C ASN A 53 11.23 13.63 6.31
N LEU A 54 10.96 12.70 7.23
CA LEU A 54 10.04 12.88 8.36
C LEU A 54 8.61 13.27 7.96
N VAL A 55 8.13 12.76 6.82
CA VAL A 55 6.72 12.93 6.41
C VAL A 55 5.83 12.34 7.49
N LYS A 56 4.83 13.10 7.95
CA LYS A 56 4.06 12.76 9.17
C LYS A 56 3.32 11.41 9.10
N TYR A 57 3.05 10.93 7.89
CA TYR A 57 2.41 9.65 7.62
C TYR A 57 3.35 8.72 6.81
N ALA A 58 4.66 8.84 7.02
CA ALA A 58 5.62 7.86 6.53
C ALA A 58 5.43 6.51 7.24
N GLY A 59 5.43 5.44 6.45
CA GLY A 59 5.35 4.06 6.91
C GLY A 59 6.69 3.34 6.82
N MET A 60 6.68 2.08 7.23
CA MET A 60 7.78 1.14 7.00
C MET A 60 7.29 0.04 6.06
N ILE A 61 8.15 -0.43 5.17
CA ILE A 61 7.84 -1.43 4.17
C ILE A 61 8.73 -2.66 4.39
N ASN A 62 8.15 -3.85 4.34
CA ASN A 62 8.85 -5.13 4.39
C ASN A 62 8.33 -6.07 3.30
N ASP A 63 9.06 -7.17 3.07
CA ASP A 63 8.68 -8.26 2.16
C ASP A 63 7.94 -7.73 0.93
N GLU A 64 8.73 -7.07 0.08
CA GLU A 64 8.25 -6.34 -1.09
C GLU A 64 7.44 -5.10 -0.70
N GLY A 65 6.10 -5.13 -0.74
CA GLY A 65 5.23 -3.98 -0.49
C GLY A 65 4.37 -4.07 0.77
N ARG A 66 4.66 -4.98 1.71
CA ARG A 66 3.89 -5.07 2.96
C ARG A 66 4.15 -3.85 3.83
N ALA A 67 3.09 -3.09 4.08
CA ALA A 67 3.19 -1.78 4.73
C ALA A 67 2.77 -1.79 6.19
N ILE A 68 3.62 -1.23 7.05
CA ILE A 68 3.27 -0.66 8.35
C ILE A 68 3.05 0.83 8.10
N GLY A 69 1.90 1.15 7.47
CA GLY A 69 1.69 2.43 6.81
C GLY A 69 1.37 3.59 7.75
N ARG A 70 0.42 3.40 8.68
CA ARG A 70 -0.23 4.51 9.40
C ARG A 70 0.54 4.98 10.64
N CYS A 71 0.11 6.13 11.17
CA CYS A 71 0.61 6.72 12.42
C CYS A 71 2.07 7.22 12.40
N GLY A 72 2.71 7.28 11.24
CA GLY A 72 4.02 7.94 11.09
C GLY A 72 5.20 7.17 11.70
N LEU A 73 5.09 5.84 11.85
CA LEU A 73 6.18 5.04 12.41
C LEU A 73 7.45 5.08 11.54
N GLY A 74 7.31 5.24 10.23
CA GLY A 74 8.45 5.47 9.33
C GLY A 74 9.16 6.80 9.60
N ALA A 75 8.43 7.84 9.98
CA ALA A 75 9.00 9.13 10.36
C ALA A 75 9.75 9.03 11.70
N LEU A 76 9.20 8.27 12.65
CA LEU A 76 9.87 8.00 13.93
C LEU A 76 11.18 7.24 13.70
N MET A 77 11.18 6.23 12.85
CA MET A 77 12.36 5.46 12.48
C MET A 77 13.41 6.33 11.78
N GLY A 78 12.99 7.17 10.81
CA GLY A 78 13.86 8.13 10.13
C GLY A 78 14.45 9.19 11.07
N SER A 79 13.70 9.66 12.08
CA SER A 79 14.19 10.62 13.08
C SER A 79 15.35 10.09 13.93
N LYS A 80 15.55 8.77 13.94
CA LYS A 80 16.64 8.08 14.63
C LYS A 80 17.78 7.69 13.70
N ASN A 81 17.78 8.18 12.45
CA ASN A 81 18.71 7.79 11.39
C ASN A 81 18.76 6.26 11.18
N LEU A 82 17.67 5.54 11.48
CA LEU A 82 17.58 4.10 11.32
C LEU A 82 16.92 3.79 9.97
N LYS A 83 17.69 3.32 8.99
CA LYS A 83 17.22 3.03 7.63
C LYS A 83 16.42 1.73 7.55
N ALA A 84 16.88 0.69 8.23
CA ALA A 84 16.28 -0.64 8.14
C ALA A 84 16.50 -1.48 9.40
N LEU A 85 15.71 -2.54 9.55
CA LEU A 85 15.98 -3.67 10.42
C LEU A 85 16.02 -4.93 9.54
N ALA A 86 17.11 -5.69 9.63
CA ALA A 86 17.32 -6.94 8.92
C ALA A 86 17.40 -8.09 9.92
N VAL A 87 16.65 -9.15 9.69
CA VAL A 87 16.55 -10.30 10.62
C VAL A 87 16.80 -11.60 9.87
N ILE A 88 17.64 -12.45 10.47
CA ILE A 88 17.85 -13.85 10.09
C ILE A 88 17.66 -14.69 11.36
N GLY A 89 16.66 -15.57 11.34
CA GLY A 89 16.37 -16.51 12.43
C GLY A 89 16.44 -17.96 11.96
N SER A 90 17.05 -18.82 12.76
CA SER A 90 17.15 -20.26 12.53
C SER A 90 16.50 -21.09 13.64
N ASP A 91 16.22 -20.48 14.78
CA ASP A 91 15.58 -21.14 15.92
C ASP A 91 14.15 -21.60 15.60
N ARG A 92 13.76 -22.74 16.20
CA ARG A 92 12.40 -23.25 16.13
C ARG A 92 11.58 -22.69 17.28
N VAL A 93 10.37 -22.21 16.98
CA VAL A 93 9.39 -21.83 18.00
C VAL A 93 8.98 -23.09 18.77
N GLN A 94 9.15 -23.06 20.10
CA GLN A 94 8.72 -24.16 20.96
C GLN A 94 7.19 -24.14 21.09
N ILE A 95 6.56 -25.23 20.71
CA ILE A 95 5.11 -25.43 20.85
C ILE A 95 4.89 -26.25 22.12
N ALA A 96 4.11 -25.71 23.06
CA ALA A 96 3.85 -26.35 24.35
C ALA A 96 3.22 -27.74 24.21
N ASP A 97 2.25 -27.89 23.30
CA ASP A 97 1.66 -29.18 22.94
C ASP A 97 1.52 -29.30 21.42
N SER A 98 2.35 -30.18 20.84
CA SER A 98 2.37 -30.39 19.39
C SER A 98 1.17 -31.17 18.86
N ASN A 99 0.47 -31.94 19.70
CA ASN A 99 -0.72 -32.69 19.30
C ASN A 99 -1.92 -31.74 19.18
N ILE A 100 -2.13 -30.90 20.21
CA ILE A 100 -3.18 -29.87 20.19
C ILE A 100 -2.95 -28.92 19.00
N SER A 101 -1.71 -28.50 18.75
CA SER A 101 -1.41 -27.64 17.59
C SER A 101 -1.76 -28.30 16.25
N LYS A 102 -1.54 -29.61 16.09
CA LYS A 102 -1.91 -30.34 14.87
C LYS A 102 -3.43 -30.46 14.72
N GLU A 103 -4.14 -30.71 15.81
CA GLU A 103 -5.60 -30.80 15.84
C GLU A 103 -6.24 -29.46 15.47
N LEU A 104 -5.82 -28.37 16.10
CA LEU A 104 -6.30 -27.01 15.78
C LEU A 104 -6.02 -26.62 14.32
N ASN A 105 -4.83 -26.96 13.80
CA ASN A 105 -4.51 -26.71 12.39
C ASN A 105 -5.39 -27.52 11.43
N LYS A 106 -5.80 -28.74 11.82
CA LYS A 106 -6.72 -29.56 11.04
C LYS A 106 -8.12 -28.97 11.08
N GLU A 107 -8.63 -28.62 12.26
CA GLU A 107 -9.93 -27.98 12.45
C GLU A 107 -10.03 -26.67 11.66
N ALA A 108 -9.02 -25.80 11.73
CA ALA A 108 -9.00 -24.54 10.98
C ALA A 108 -9.06 -24.77 9.46
N LYS A 109 -8.39 -25.80 8.94
CA LYS A 109 -8.45 -26.17 7.52
C LYS A 109 -9.82 -26.73 7.14
N GLU A 110 -10.41 -27.56 8.00
CA GLU A 110 -11.73 -28.15 7.76
C GLU A 110 -12.82 -27.06 7.81
N ALA A 111 -12.74 -26.11 8.74
CA ALA A 111 -13.65 -24.96 8.81
C ALA A 111 -13.59 -24.08 7.54
N LEU A 112 -12.42 -23.98 6.90
CA LEU A 112 -12.23 -23.26 5.65
C LEU A 112 -12.78 -23.98 4.41
N ILE A 113 -13.07 -25.29 4.48
CA ILE A 113 -13.48 -26.12 3.33
C ILE A 113 -14.91 -26.68 3.49
N GLY A 114 -15.32 -26.97 4.73
CA GLY A 114 -16.49 -27.77 5.06
C GLY A 114 -17.83 -27.03 4.94
N ASP A 115 -17.84 -25.70 4.95
CA ASP A 115 -19.04 -24.88 4.76
C ASP A 115 -18.82 -23.86 3.65
N ALA A 116 -19.51 -24.06 2.53
CA ALA A 116 -19.41 -23.19 1.36
C ALA A 116 -19.75 -21.72 1.68
N LEU A 117 -20.61 -21.46 2.67
CA LEU A 117 -20.96 -20.10 3.09
C LEU A 117 -19.81 -19.46 3.90
N ALA A 118 -19.25 -20.20 4.87
CA ALA A 118 -18.09 -19.76 5.65
C ALA A 118 -16.84 -19.55 4.79
N SER A 119 -16.65 -20.39 3.76
CA SER A 119 -15.52 -20.29 2.83
C SER A 119 -15.62 -19.11 1.86
N LEU A 120 -16.83 -18.59 1.62
CA LEU A 120 -17.06 -17.56 0.60
C LEU A 120 -16.26 -16.29 0.88
N GLY A 121 -16.21 -15.83 2.15
CA GLY A 121 -15.43 -14.65 2.52
C GLY A 121 -13.94 -14.82 2.24
N GLY A 122 -13.36 -15.96 2.67
CA GLY A 122 -11.96 -16.30 2.40
C GLY A 122 -11.67 -16.41 0.90
N PHE A 123 -12.55 -17.06 0.14
CA PHE A 123 -12.44 -17.19 -1.30
C PHE A 123 -12.50 -15.84 -2.03
N LEU A 124 -13.39 -14.93 -1.62
CA LEU A 124 -13.45 -13.58 -2.18
C LEU A 124 -12.18 -12.79 -1.94
N PHE A 125 -11.55 -12.92 -0.75
CA PHE A 125 -10.24 -12.32 -0.51
C PHE A 125 -9.14 -12.96 -1.36
N THR A 126 -9.14 -14.28 -1.54
CA THR A 126 -8.20 -14.93 -2.47
C THR A 126 -8.38 -14.37 -3.88
N LEU A 127 -9.63 -14.30 -4.36
CA LEU A 127 -9.93 -13.89 -5.71
C LEU A 127 -9.71 -12.38 -5.88
N TYR A 128 -10.39 -11.50 -5.18
CA TYR A 128 -10.35 -10.06 -5.46
C TYR A 128 -9.47 -9.26 -4.50
N GLY A 129 -8.84 -9.92 -3.52
CA GLY A 129 -8.11 -9.22 -2.46
C GLY A 129 -9.07 -8.41 -1.60
N THR A 130 -8.54 -7.43 -0.88
CA THR A 130 -9.39 -6.48 -0.15
C THR A 130 -10.25 -5.64 -1.10
N ASN A 131 -9.76 -5.37 -2.33
CA ASN A 131 -10.46 -4.54 -3.33
C ASN A 131 -11.78 -5.17 -3.84
N GLY A 132 -12.07 -6.43 -3.53
CA GLY A 132 -13.42 -6.99 -3.69
C GLY A 132 -14.49 -6.25 -2.86
N TYR A 133 -14.07 -5.50 -1.83
CA TYR A 133 -14.98 -4.67 -1.05
C TYR A 133 -15.48 -3.44 -1.82
N LEU A 134 -14.80 -2.97 -2.87
CA LEU A 134 -15.21 -1.74 -3.57
C LEU A 134 -16.64 -1.84 -4.14
N ASP A 135 -16.99 -2.97 -4.75
CA ASP A 135 -18.35 -3.23 -5.26
C ASP A 135 -19.40 -3.19 -4.14
N ILE A 136 -19.07 -3.80 -3.00
CA ILE A 136 -19.94 -3.86 -1.82
C ILE A 136 -20.11 -2.45 -1.23
N GLY A 137 -19.00 -1.74 -1.03
CA GLY A 137 -18.98 -0.40 -0.46
C GLY A 137 -19.69 0.63 -1.34
N MET A 138 -19.58 0.53 -2.67
CA MET A 138 -20.37 1.35 -3.60
C MET A 138 -21.87 1.05 -3.47
N ALA A 139 -22.27 -0.23 -3.44
CA ALA A 139 -23.68 -0.61 -3.34
C ALA A 139 -24.33 -0.22 -2.00
N LEU A 140 -23.54 -0.21 -0.92
CA LEU A 140 -23.99 0.20 0.42
C LEU A 140 -23.91 1.72 0.66
N GLY A 141 -23.28 2.48 -0.24
CA GLY A 141 -22.97 3.90 -0.02
C GLY A 141 -21.93 4.13 1.09
N ASP A 142 -21.07 3.15 1.36
CA ASP A 142 -20.02 3.20 2.38
C ASP A 142 -18.69 3.76 1.83
N THR A 143 -18.34 3.42 0.59
CA THR A 143 -17.11 3.95 -0.02
C THR A 143 -17.24 5.46 -0.25
N PRO A 144 -16.31 6.30 0.22
CA PRO A 144 -16.39 7.74 0.04
C PRO A 144 -15.81 8.19 -1.30
N ALA A 145 -16.36 9.26 -1.88
CA ALA A 145 -15.81 9.95 -3.06
C ALA A 145 -15.69 11.46 -2.84
N TYR A 146 -14.87 12.10 -3.68
CA TYR A 146 -14.67 13.54 -3.74
C TYR A 146 -14.45 14.18 -2.36
N TYR A 147 -13.43 13.73 -1.64
CA TYR A 147 -13.16 14.15 -0.26
C TYR A 147 -14.38 14.03 0.69
N PHE A 148 -14.99 12.83 0.74
CA PHE A 148 -16.10 12.49 1.63
C PHE A 148 -17.39 13.30 1.40
N THR A 149 -17.51 14.06 0.30
CA THR A 149 -18.74 14.82 0.01
C THR A 149 -19.80 14.00 -0.71
N GLU A 150 -19.43 12.84 -1.26
CA GLU A 150 -20.34 11.97 -2.01
C GLU A 150 -20.14 10.51 -1.61
N THR A 151 -21.24 9.75 -1.63
CA THR A 151 -21.30 8.30 -1.40
C THR A 151 -21.90 7.54 -2.57
N GLU A 152 -22.41 8.25 -3.58
CA GLU A 152 -23.03 7.68 -4.79
C GLU A 152 -22.18 8.04 -6.01
N PHE A 153 -21.55 7.04 -6.61
CA PHE A 153 -20.71 7.18 -7.80
C PHE A 153 -20.53 5.80 -8.46
N LEU A 154 -19.97 5.79 -9.67
CA LEU A 154 -19.61 4.56 -10.38
C LEU A 154 -18.10 4.47 -10.52
N ALA A 155 -17.51 3.38 -10.03
CA ALA A 155 -16.08 3.09 -10.12
C ALA A 155 -15.80 1.69 -10.68
N GLU A 156 -16.60 1.23 -11.64
CA GLU A 156 -16.51 -0.13 -12.23
C GLU A 156 -15.09 -0.50 -12.64
N LYS A 157 -14.36 0.45 -13.26
CA LYS A 157 -12.96 0.28 -13.71
C LYS A 157 -11.96 0.02 -12.60
N LEU A 158 -12.30 0.33 -11.36
CA LEU A 158 -11.41 0.22 -10.21
C LEU A 158 -11.67 -1.05 -9.38
N THR A 159 -12.69 -1.82 -9.71
CA THR A 159 -13.11 -2.99 -8.92
C THR A 159 -12.04 -4.09 -8.93
N GLY A 160 -12.05 -4.94 -7.90
CA GLY A 160 -11.15 -6.10 -7.85
C GLY A 160 -11.37 -7.06 -9.03
N LYS A 161 -12.59 -7.11 -9.56
CA LYS A 161 -12.93 -7.86 -10.78
C LYS A 161 -12.23 -7.25 -12.00
N THR A 162 -12.46 -5.97 -12.28
CA THR A 162 -11.89 -5.32 -13.48
C THR A 162 -10.37 -5.30 -13.46
N LEU A 163 -9.76 -5.14 -12.28
CA LEU A 163 -8.31 -5.26 -12.12
C LEU A 163 -7.76 -6.58 -12.68
N ARG A 164 -8.46 -7.71 -12.48
CA ARG A 164 -8.05 -9.02 -13.02
C ARG A 164 -8.37 -9.22 -14.50
N GLU A 165 -9.40 -8.54 -15.00
CA GLU A 165 -9.76 -8.58 -16.42
C GLU A 165 -8.78 -7.77 -17.27
N GLU A 166 -8.26 -6.67 -16.72
CA GLU A 166 -7.36 -5.74 -17.42
C GLU A 166 -5.87 -6.03 -17.24
N TYR A 167 -5.46 -6.61 -16.11
CA TYR A 167 -4.05 -6.79 -15.77
C TYR A 167 -3.71 -8.24 -15.37
N PRO A 168 -2.46 -8.70 -15.62
CA PRO A 168 -1.95 -9.90 -14.97
C PRO A 168 -1.82 -9.69 -13.46
N VAL A 169 -2.58 -10.46 -12.68
CA VAL A 169 -2.61 -10.38 -11.21
C VAL A 169 -2.26 -11.73 -10.58
N LEU A 170 -1.21 -11.73 -9.76
CA LEU A 170 -0.74 -12.88 -9.00
C LEU A 170 -1.19 -12.80 -7.53
N ASP A 171 -1.50 -13.95 -6.95
CA ASP A 171 -1.91 -14.06 -5.56
C ASP A 171 -0.76 -14.47 -4.66
N TYR A 172 -0.61 -13.80 -3.52
CA TYR A 172 0.40 -14.15 -2.53
C TYR A 172 -0.13 -14.01 -1.10
N GLY A 173 0.40 -14.86 -0.22
CA GLY A 173 0.06 -14.87 1.20
C GLY A 173 1.19 -14.35 2.06
N CYS A 174 0.83 -13.78 3.22
CA CYS A 174 1.78 -13.60 4.31
C CYS A 174 2.29 -14.97 4.80
N ALA A 175 3.30 -14.96 5.67
CA ALA A 175 3.88 -16.18 6.23
C ALA A 175 2.80 -17.12 6.82
N GLY A 176 2.69 -18.32 6.24
CA GLY A 176 1.74 -19.36 6.69
C GLY A 176 0.27 -19.13 6.33
N CYS A 177 -0.08 -18.03 5.65
CA CYS A 177 -1.47 -17.69 5.34
C CYS A 177 -2.01 -18.48 4.14
N THR A 178 -3.15 -19.15 4.31
CA THR A 178 -3.85 -19.90 3.26
C THR A 178 -4.84 -19.05 2.45
N ILE A 179 -5.22 -17.86 2.94
CA ILE A 179 -6.17 -16.95 2.28
C ILE A 179 -5.54 -16.26 1.08
N LYS A 180 -4.27 -15.83 1.18
CA LYS A 180 -3.55 -15.16 0.07
C LYS A 180 -4.30 -13.95 -0.50
N CYS A 181 -4.74 -13.04 0.38
CA CYS A 181 -5.42 -11.82 -0.03
C CYS A 181 -4.52 -10.87 -0.83
N GLY A 182 -3.20 -10.91 -0.63
CA GLY A 182 -2.25 -10.04 -1.32
C GLY A 182 -2.28 -10.23 -2.83
N LYS A 183 -2.20 -9.11 -3.55
CA LYS A 183 -2.20 -9.05 -5.02
C LYS A 183 -0.92 -8.44 -5.52
N GLN A 184 -0.28 -9.07 -6.50
CA GLN A 184 0.81 -8.47 -7.24
C GLN A 184 0.32 -8.24 -8.67
N THR A 185 0.17 -6.97 -9.03
CA THR A 185 -0.33 -6.54 -10.33
C THR A 185 0.85 -6.18 -11.24
N ILE A 186 0.84 -6.68 -12.48
CA ILE A 186 1.81 -6.31 -13.50
C ILE A 186 1.19 -5.22 -14.38
N VAL A 187 1.85 -4.07 -14.46
CA VAL A 187 1.38 -2.91 -15.23
C VAL A 187 2.52 -2.34 -16.07
N GLU A 188 2.21 -1.87 -17.27
CA GLU A 188 3.16 -1.11 -18.10
C GLU A 188 3.22 0.34 -17.62
N ASP A 189 4.42 0.86 -17.41
CA ASP A 189 4.70 2.28 -17.18
C ASP A 189 5.88 2.73 -18.05
N ASN A 190 5.66 3.76 -18.87
CA ASN A 190 6.67 4.35 -19.77
C ASN A 190 7.43 3.32 -20.63
N GLY A 191 6.70 2.35 -21.19
CA GLY A 191 7.22 1.29 -22.05
C GLY A 191 7.93 0.16 -21.31
N LYS A 192 7.83 0.11 -19.97
CA LYS A 192 8.41 -0.95 -19.13
C LYS A 192 7.34 -1.61 -18.28
N GLU A 193 7.37 -2.93 -18.21
CA GLU A 193 6.54 -3.64 -17.23
C GLU A 193 7.14 -3.50 -15.83
N ILE A 194 6.30 -3.12 -14.87
CA ILE A 194 6.62 -3.07 -13.45
C ILE A 194 5.69 -3.99 -12.66
N ARG A 195 6.16 -4.46 -11.52
CA ARG A 195 5.39 -5.27 -10.57
C ARG A 195 5.01 -4.40 -9.39
N VAL A 196 3.72 -4.41 -9.05
CA VAL A 196 3.15 -3.59 -7.97
C VAL A 196 2.48 -4.51 -6.95
N ASP A 197 2.91 -4.43 -5.70
CA ASP A 197 2.32 -5.19 -4.58
C ASP A 197 1.03 -4.52 -4.08
N GLY A 198 -0.04 -4.72 -4.82
CA GLY A 198 -1.39 -4.26 -4.54
C GLY A 198 -2.14 -4.00 -5.85
N PRO A 199 -3.06 -3.03 -5.89
CA PRO A 199 -3.46 -2.17 -4.77
C PRO A 199 -4.44 -2.88 -3.81
N GLU A 200 -4.38 -2.51 -2.53
CA GLU A 200 -5.41 -2.86 -1.53
C GLU A 200 -6.61 -1.89 -1.65
N TYR A 201 -7.79 -2.28 -1.17
CA TYR A 201 -9.04 -1.50 -1.23
C TYR A 201 -8.84 -0.06 -0.78
N GLU A 202 -8.22 0.17 0.37
CA GLU A 202 -8.08 1.51 0.92
C GLU A 202 -7.19 2.40 0.04
N SER A 203 -6.23 1.81 -0.67
CA SER A 203 -5.41 2.54 -1.64
C SER A 203 -6.24 2.93 -2.87
N VAL A 204 -7.09 2.01 -3.34
CA VAL A 204 -8.02 2.27 -4.44
C VAL A 204 -9.03 3.34 -4.06
N ALA A 205 -9.64 3.26 -2.87
CA ALA A 205 -10.57 4.26 -2.38
C ALA A 205 -9.91 5.64 -2.24
N ALA A 206 -8.69 5.70 -1.68
CA ALA A 206 -7.98 6.95 -1.40
C ALA A 206 -7.48 7.67 -2.65
N PHE A 207 -6.91 6.94 -3.63
CA PHE A 207 -6.40 7.54 -4.88
C PHE A 207 -7.42 7.55 -6.01
N GLY A 208 -8.47 6.75 -5.91
CA GLY A 208 -9.53 6.65 -6.90
C GLY A 208 -10.70 7.58 -6.57
N PRO A 209 -11.83 7.06 -6.03
CA PRO A 209 -13.03 7.85 -5.77
C PRO A 209 -12.82 9.10 -4.92
N LEU A 210 -12.02 9.05 -3.85
CA LEU A 210 -11.75 10.22 -3.01
C LEU A 210 -11.11 11.39 -3.78
N CYS A 211 -10.30 11.07 -4.79
CA CYS A 211 -9.63 12.04 -5.66
C CYS A 211 -10.37 12.27 -7.00
N GLY A 212 -11.51 11.62 -7.25
CA GLY A 212 -12.21 11.70 -8.53
C GLY A 212 -11.44 11.05 -9.70
N VAL A 213 -10.64 10.01 -9.43
CA VAL A 213 -9.86 9.26 -10.42
C VAL A 213 -10.53 7.90 -10.65
N PHE A 214 -10.86 7.58 -11.90
CA PHE A 214 -11.48 6.30 -12.28
C PHE A 214 -10.67 5.55 -13.35
N ASP A 215 -9.36 5.80 -13.36
CA ASP A 215 -8.37 5.14 -14.21
C ASP A 215 -7.56 4.16 -13.35
N SER A 216 -7.69 2.85 -13.65
CA SER A 216 -7.05 1.77 -12.90
C SER A 216 -5.53 1.90 -12.89
N LYS A 217 -4.91 2.20 -14.04
CA LYS A 217 -3.45 2.36 -14.18
C LYS A 217 -2.94 3.48 -13.28
N LYS A 218 -3.58 4.65 -13.28
CA LYS A 218 -3.19 5.78 -12.41
C LYS A 218 -3.24 5.41 -10.92
N VAL A 219 -4.29 4.73 -10.50
CA VAL A 219 -4.46 4.29 -9.10
C VAL A 219 -3.38 3.27 -8.70
N ILE A 220 -3.10 2.29 -9.57
CA ILE A 220 -2.04 1.30 -9.35
C ILE A 220 -0.67 1.98 -9.20
N LEU A 221 -0.36 2.95 -10.08
CA LEU A 221 0.91 3.67 -10.03
C LEU A 221 1.03 4.59 -8.80
N ALA A 222 -0.05 5.27 -8.40
CA ALA A 222 -0.07 6.07 -7.18
C ALA A 222 0.16 5.22 -5.92
N HIS A 223 -0.46 4.05 -5.86
CA HIS A 223 -0.19 3.05 -4.82
C HIS A 223 1.28 2.60 -4.84
N HIS A 224 1.83 2.25 -6.01
CA HIS A 224 3.22 1.83 -6.14
C HIS A 224 4.21 2.89 -5.63
N LEU A 225 3.99 4.16 -5.97
CA LEU A 225 4.82 5.27 -5.48
C LEU A 225 4.81 5.37 -3.95
N CYS A 226 3.68 5.07 -3.30
CA CYS A 226 3.62 5.03 -1.84
C CYS A 226 4.48 3.90 -1.27
N ASN A 227 4.48 2.72 -1.89
CA ASN A 227 5.37 1.62 -1.49
C ASN A 227 6.83 2.04 -1.67
N VAL A 228 7.21 2.54 -2.86
CA VAL A 228 8.57 3.03 -3.19
C VAL A 228 9.06 4.05 -2.17
N TYR A 229 8.24 5.05 -1.82
CA TYR A 229 8.64 6.10 -0.88
C TYR A 229 8.46 5.72 0.60
N GLY A 230 7.79 4.61 0.91
CA GLY A 230 7.46 4.21 2.29
C GLY A 230 6.44 5.15 2.93
N MET A 231 5.28 5.31 2.30
CA MET A 231 4.24 6.27 2.67
C MET A 231 2.88 5.59 2.87
N ASP A 232 2.10 6.05 3.84
CA ASP A 232 0.70 5.63 4.02
C ASP A 232 -0.15 6.03 2.81
N THR A 233 -0.72 5.06 2.10
CA THR A 233 -1.60 5.30 0.95
C THR A 233 -2.88 6.04 1.34
N ILE A 234 -3.43 5.76 2.52
CA ILE A 234 -4.68 6.37 2.99
C ILE A 234 -4.44 7.86 3.26
N SER A 235 -3.50 8.18 4.15
CA SER A 235 -3.22 9.58 4.49
C SER A 235 -2.72 10.37 3.28
N CYS A 236 -1.94 9.75 2.39
CA CYS A 236 -1.49 10.39 1.16
C CYS A 236 -2.67 10.73 0.23
N GLY A 237 -3.49 9.74 -0.12
CA GLY A 237 -4.64 9.95 -1.01
C GLY A 237 -5.67 10.91 -0.40
N VAL A 238 -5.98 10.80 0.89
CA VAL A 238 -6.89 11.74 1.57
C VAL A 238 -6.33 13.17 1.62
N SER A 239 -5.01 13.34 1.80
CA SER A 239 -4.39 14.68 1.77
C SER A 239 -4.46 15.30 0.38
N ILE A 240 -4.31 14.49 -0.67
CA ILE A 240 -4.47 14.93 -2.06
C ILE A 240 -5.95 15.27 -2.34
N ALA A 241 -6.89 14.41 -1.94
CA ALA A 241 -8.32 14.67 -2.05
C ALA A 241 -8.72 15.98 -1.35
N PHE A 242 -8.17 16.25 -0.17
CA PHE A 242 -8.40 17.50 0.54
C PHE A 242 -7.88 18.70 -0.24
N LEU A 243 -6.67 18.60 -0.81
CA LEU A 243 -6.10 19.65 -1.65
C LEU A 243 -6.99 19.94 -2.86
N ILE A 244 -7.47 18.89 -3.55
CA ILE A 244 -8.41 19.01 -4.67
C ILE A 244 -9.68 19.74 -4.22
N TYR A 245 -10.28 19.30 -3.11
CA TYR A 245 -11.48 19.92 -2.55
C TYR A 245 -11.28 21.42 -2.25
N LEU A 246 -10.17 21.80 -1.62
CA LEU A 246 -9.86 23.21 -1.34
C LEU A 246 -9.75 24.03 -2.62
N VAL A 247 -9.12 23.47 -3.66
CA VAL A 247 -8.92 24.16 -4.94
C VAL A 247 -10.25 24.32 -5.69
N GLU A 248 -11.05 23.26 -5.79
CA GLU A 248 -12.36 23.29 -6.45
C GLU A 248 -13.33 24.27 -5.79
N ASN A 249 -13.23 24.45 -4.47
CA ASN A 249 -14.07 25.37 -3.70
C ASN A 249 -13.45 26.77 -3.51
N ASN A 250 -12.32 27.06 -4.17
CA ASN A 250 -11.61 28.34 -4.10
C ASN A 250 -11.24 28.75 -2.65
N LEU A 251 -10.85 27.78 -1.82
CA LEU A 251 -10.52 27.95 -0.41
C LEU A 251 -9.00 28.07 -0.22
N GLY A 252 -8.54 29.24 0.24
CA GLY A 252 -7.13 29.42 0.65
C GLY A 252 -6.09 29.32 -0.47
N ILE A 253 -6.48 29.49 -1.74
CA ILE A 253 -5.64 29.30 -2.93
C ILE A 253 -4.29 30.01 -2.85
N GLU A 254 -4.28 31.29 -2.46
CA GLU A 254 -3.05 32.08 -2.39
C GLU A 254 -2.05 31.53 -1.35
N LYS A 255 -2.54 30.91 -0.27
CA LYS A 255 -1.69 30.21 0.70
C LYS A 255 -1.18 28.89 0.15
N ILE A 256 -2.03 28.14 -0.55
CA ILE A 256 -1.66 26.85 -1.15
C ILE A 256 -0.56 27.03 -2.21
N LYS A 257 -0.71 28.03 -3.09
CA LYS A 257 0.28 28.34 -4.15
C LYS A 257 1.70 28.56 -3.60
N GLN A 258 1.83 29.15 -2.40
CA GLN A 258 3.13 29.38 -1.76
C GLN A 258 3.87 28.08 -1.40
N HIS A 259 3.15 26.97 -1.28
CA HIS A 259 3.70 25.66 -0.93
C HIS A 259 3.91 24.74 -2.14
N LEU A 260 3.35 25.08 -3.31
CA LEU A 260 3.44 24.27 -4.53
C LEU A 260 4.45 24.91 -5.50
N LYS A 261 5.50 24.17 -5.84
CA LYS A 261 6.56 24.65 -6.74
C LYS A 261 6.33 24.27 -8.21
N ASN A 262 5.79 23.08 -8.45
CA ASN A 262 5.66 22.47 -9.77
C ASN A 262 4.25 21.92 -10.05
N VAL A 263 3.25 22.38 -9.30
CA VAL A 263 1.86 22.00 -9.51
C VAL A 263 1.10 23.25 -9.90
N ASP A 264 0.63 23.27 -11.15
CA ASP A 264 -0.28 24.29 -11.60
C ASP A 264 -1.66 24.04 -10.96
N LEU A 265 -2.24 25.08 -10.38
CA LEU A 265 -3.57 25.04 -9.74
C LEU A 265 -4.67 25.62 -10.64
N GLU A 266 -4.35 25.97 -11.89
CA GLU A 266 -5.36 26.41 -12.84
C GLU A 266 -6.45 25.36 -13.07
N LYS A 267 -7.66 25.85 -13.39
CA LYS A 267 -8.85 25.03 -13.59
C LYS A 267 -8.58 23.96 -14.68
N GLY A 268 -8.42 22.70 -14.26
CA GLY A 268 -8.21 21.54 -15.12
C GLY A 268 -6.82 20.89 -15.07
N SER A 269 -5.81 21.50 -14.44
CA SER A 269 -4.45 20.93 -14.34
C SER A 269 -4.31 19.85 -13.25
N LEU A 270 -4.97 20.01 -12.10
CA LEU A 270 -5.17 18.92 -11.12
C LEU A 270 -5.97 17.75 -11.72
N GLY A 271 -6.75 18.05 -12.77
CA GLY A 271 -7.51 17.10 -13.61
C GLY A 271 -6.66 16.03 -14.31
N GLN A 272 -5.35 16.22 -14.43
CA GLN A 272 -4.46 15.16 -14.94
C GLN A 272 -4.30 13.99 -13.95
N TRP A 273 -4.51 14.24 -12.64
CA TRP A 273 -4.64 13.19 -11.63
C TRP A 273 -6.10 12.75 -11.46
N GLY A 274 -7.07 13.66 -11.32
CA GLY A 274 -8.50 13.36 -11.10
C GLY A 274 -9.43 14.57 -11.26
N SER A 275 -10.68 14.28 -11.68
CA SER A 275 -11.78 15.19 -12.10
C SER A 275 -11.42 16.32 -13.09
N SER A 276 -11.45 16.00 -14.38
CA SER A 276 -11.84 17.01 -15.38
C SER A 276 -13.33 17.30 -15.25
N PHE A 277 -13.69 18.06 -14.21
CA PHE A 277 -15.01 18.63 -13.94
C PHE A 277 -16.15 17.61 -13.81
N ARG A 278 -16.92 17.73 -12.73
CA ARG A 278 -18.21 17.06 -12.51
C ARG A 278 -18.93 16.85 -13.84
N ILE A 279 -19.22 15.60 -14.21
CA ILE A 279 -20.27 15.33 -15.19
C ILE A 279 -21.48 16.06 -14.62
N ASN A 280 -21.95 17.07 -15.33
CA ASN A 280 -23.10 17.85 -14.92
C ASN A 280 -24.24 16.84 -14.73
N ARG A 281 -24.89 16.80 -13.56
CA ARG A 281 -26.06 15.92 -13.33
C ARG A 281 -27.21 16.17 -14.33
N SER A 282 -27.12 17.19 -15.18
CA SER A 282 -28.02 17.45 -16.29
C SER A 282 -27.72 16.65 -17.56
N ASP A 283 -26.58 15.96 -17.63
CA ASP A 283 -26.14 15.18 -18.80
C ASP A 283 -26.28 13.65 -18.58
N LEU A 284 -26.98 13.25 -17.50
CA LEU A 284 -27.45 11.89 -17.23
C LEU A 284 -28.98 11.82 -17.34
#